data_AF-A0A7C4PHF9-F1
#
_entry.id   AF-A0A7C4PHF9-F1
#
_cell.length_a   1.000
_cell.length_b   1.000
_cell.length_c   1.000
_cell.angle_alpha   90.00
_cell.angle_beta   90.00
_cell.angle_gamma   90.00
#
_symmetry.space_group_name_H-M   'P 1'
#
loop_
_entity.id
_entity.type
_entity.pdbx_description
1 polymer ?
#
loop_
_entity_poly.entity_id
_entity_poly.type
_entity_poly.pdbx_seq_one_letter_code
_entity_poly.pdbx_strand_id
1 'polypeptide(L)'
;MTAQRFFDFLHTTFEPSLAARLSQILRRDSLIWEYVQEEIFFNNLSEGWGRDVHDWTPATLGLMAVGELTLRDQLLKEPMEGLESSLRVRAVRAYEEIRRKGEAPSDLKVAVLAALALRERRRLTGNWNGLADELITAPTGVRSLNPEIWMTPLTCLVGMVGDPFDLVLGLWAPKNETAGLRWMLHIYETQPTDR
;
A
#
# COMPACT_ATOMS: atom_id res chain seq x y z
N MET A 1 22.51 11.41 3.28
CA MET A 1 22.27 12.79 2.78
C MET A 1 20.87 12.96 2.17
N THR A 2 20.07 11.91 2.02
CA THR A 2 18.76 11.94 1.34
C THR A 2 17.57 12.26 2.25
N ALA A 3 17.60 11.87 3.54
CA ALA A 3 16.54 12.22 4.48
C ALA A 3 16.40 13.74 4.71
N GLN A 4 17.50 14.50 4.72
CA GLN A 4 17.46 15.96 4.89
C GLN A 4 16.73 16.64 3.72
N ARG A 5 17.03 16.23 2.47
CA ARG A 5 16.36 16.73 1.28
C ARG A 5 14.85 16.50 1.31
N PHE A 6 14.42 15.35 1.85
CA PHE A 6 13.00 15.05 2.02
C PHE A 6 12.31 15.99 3.03
N PHE A 7 12.93 16.23 4.18
CA PHE A 7 12.39 17.19 5.16
C PHE A 7 12.34 18.60 4.61
N ASP A 8 13.41 19.05 3.96
CA ASP A 8 13.46 20.37 3.33
C ASP A 8 12.34 20.52 2.29
N PHE A 9 12.08 19.47 1.50
CA PHE A 9 10.95 19.43 0.56
C PHE A 9 9.60 19.58 1.28
N LEU A 10 9.32 18.79 2.34
CA LEU A 10 8.05 18.90 3.06
C LEU A 10 7.88 20.26 3.74
N HIS A 11 8.93 20.81 4.34
CA HIS A 11 8.89 22.10 5.04
C HIS A 11 8.76 23.31 4.11
N THR A 12 9.16 23.18 2.85
CA THR A 12 8.95 24.22 1.83
C THR A 12 7.58 24.11 1.16
N THR A 13 6.92 22.97 1.28
CA THR A 13 5.63 22.68 0.62
C THR A 13 4.43 22.86 1.55
N PHE A 14 4.57 22.48 2.82
CA PHE A 14 3.48 22.48 3.80
C PHE A 14 3.81 23.31 5.04
N GLU A 15 2.76 23.78 5.72
CA GLU A 15 2.88 24.40 7.03
C GLU A 15 3.58 23.45 8.04
N PRO A 16 4.36 23.98 9.01
CA PRO A 16 5.23 23.18 9.85
C PRO A 16 4.57 22.01 10.59
N SER A 17 3.33 22.19 11.05
CA SER A 17 2.56 21.15 11.75
C SER A 17 2.18 20.00 10.83
N LEU A 18 1.78 20.29 9.59
CA LEU A 18 1.42 19.30 8.59
C LEU A 18 2.66 18.56 8.06
N ALA A 19 3.75 19.29 7.80
CA ALA A 19 5.03 18.70 7.41
C ALA A 19 5.55 17.71 8.48
N ALA A 20 5.43 18.07 9.77
CA ALA A 20 5.79 17.20 10.88
C ALA A 20 4.88 15.96 10.96
N ARG A 21 3.56 16.12 10.78
CA ARG A 21 2.59 15.01 10.77
C ARG A 21 2.87 14.04 9.62
N LEU A 22 3.04 14.54 8.39
CA LEU A 22 3.37 13.70 7.22
C LEU A 22 4.68 12.95 7.43
N SER A 23 5.70 13.63 7.94
CA SER A 23 6.98 13.00 8.29
C SER A 23 6.82 11.85 9.29
N GLN A 24 5.97 12.01 10.29
CA GLN A 24 5.70 10.95 11.27
C GLN A 24 4.95 9.77 10.65
N ILE A 25 3.91 10.05 9.85
CA ILE A 25 3.09 9.03 9.18
C ILE A 25 3.95 8.19 8.23
N LEU A 26 4.73 8.83 7.35
CA LEU A 26 5.55 8.12 6.37
C LEU A 26 6.65 7.28 7.02
N ARG A 27 7.17 7.70 8.18
CA ARG A 27 8.14 6.93 8.98
C ARG A 27 7.55 5.68 9.64
N ARG A 28 6.23 5.53 9.72
CA ARG A 28 5.59 4.35 10.33
C ARG A 28 5.75 3.08 9.51
N ASP A 29 5.95 3.21 8.20
CA ASP A 29 6.15 2.08 7.30
C ASP A 29 7.56 2.16 6.68
N SER A 30 8.39 1.16 6.93
CA SER A 30 9.81 1.21 6.54
C SER A 30 10.01 1.28 5.04
N LEU A 31 9.22 0.55 4.24
CA LEU A 31 9.38 0.52 2.79
C LEU A 31 8.94 1.85 2.15
N ILE A 32 7.93 2.50 2.72
CA ILE A 32 7.53 3.85 2.32
C ILE A 32 8.63 4.85 2.67
N TRP A 33 9.16 4.76 3.90
CA TRP A 33 10.19 5.66 4.39
C TRP A 33 11.50 5.55 3.61
N GLU A 34 11.87 4.34 3.22
CA GLU A 34 13.02 4.08 2.35
C GLU A 34 12.80 4.68 0.96
N TYR A 35 11.64 4.44 0.34
CA TYR A 35 11.34 4.92 -1.00
C TYR A 35 11.40 6.46 -1.12
N VAL A 36 10.83 7.20 -0.17
CA VAL A 36 10.83 8.68 -0.23
C VAL A 36 12.22 9.30 -0.02
N GLN A 37 13.20 8.49 0.40
CA GLN A 37 14.60 8.89 0.47
C GLN A 37 15.39 8.52 -0.78
N GLU A 38 14.84 7.78 -1.73
CA GLU A 38 15.57 7.42 -2.93
C GLU A 38 15.66 8.60 -3.91
N GLU A 39 16.75 8.66 -4.67
CA GLU A 39 16.89 9.68 -5.72
C GLU A 39 15.83 9.50 -6.82
N ILE A 40 15.44 8.25 -7.10
CA ILE A 40 14.40 7.95 -8.08
C ILE A 40 13.05 8.55 -7.71
N PHE A 41 12.73 8.66 -6.41
CA PHE A 41 11.52 9.33 -5.95
C PHE A 41 11.54 10.80 -6.38
N PHE A 42 12.62 11.52 -6.10
CA PHE A 42 12.75 12.93 -6.49
C PHE A 42 12.76 13.13 -8.01
N ASN A 43 13.31 12.18 -8.77
CA ASN A 43 13.28 12.21 -10.23
C ASN A 43 11.87 11.99 -10.82
N ASN A 44 10.99 11.32 -10.07
CA ASN A 44 9.62 11.04 -10.47
C ASN A 44 8.63 12.15 -10.05
N LEU A 45 9.08 13.18 -9.32
CA LEU A 45 8.24 14.33 -8.97
C LEU A 45 7.95 15.16 -10.22
N SER A 46 6.73 15.10 -10.74
CA SER A 46 6.28 16.03 -11.77
C SER A 46 6.03 17.42 -11.18
N GLU A 47 6.16 18.47 -12.00
CA GLU A 47 5.81 19.83 -11.57
C GLU A 47 4.38 19.87 -11.01
N GLY A 48 4.25 20.40 -9.79
CA GLY A 48 2.96 20.55 -9.11
C GLY A 48 2.48 19.35 -8.29
N TRP A 49 3.10 18.16 -8.41
CA TRP A 49 2.77 17.01 -7.56
C TRP A 49 3.30 17.18 -6.13
N GLY A 50 2.60 16.60 -5.15
CA GLY A 50 3.05 16.55 -3.76
C GLY A 50 2.67 17.79 -2.96
N ARG A 51 1.83 18.67 -3.53
CA ARG A 51 1.31 19.88 -2.88
C ARG A 51 0.01 19.64 -2.12
N ASP A 52 -0.67 18.54 -2.42
CA ASP A 52 -1.85 18.09 -1.67
C ASP A 52 -1.43 17.02 -0.68
N VAL A 53 -1.97 17.04 0.54
CA VAL A 53 -1.75 16.01 1.56
C VAL A 53 -2.16 14.62 1.06
N HIS A 54 -3.15 14.53 0.16
CA HIS A 54 -3.62 13.28 -0.42
C HIS A 54 -2.67 12.69 -1.48
N ASP A 55 -1.68 13.46 -1.94
CA ASP A 55 -0.60 12.93 -2.77
C ASP A 55 0.35 12.01 -1.95
N TRP A 56 0.31 12.11 -0.61
CA TRP A 56 1.24 11.43 0.29
C TRP A 56 0.71 10.11 0.87
N THR A 57 -0.29 9.49 0.23
CA THR A 57 -0.77 8.17 0.66
C THR A 57 0.23 7.07 0.25
N PRO A 58 0.29 5.96 1.01
CA PRO A 58 1.04 4.77 0.61
C PRO A 58 0.69 4.30 -0.81
N ALA A 59 -0.58 4.36 -1.18
CA ALA A 59 -1.07 4.00 -2.50
C ALA A 59 -0.47 4.88 -3.60
N THR A 60 -0.51 6.20 -3.44
CA THR A 60 0.04 7.15 -4.42
C THR A 60 1.55 6.96 -4.58
N LEU A 61 2.28 6.84 -3.46
CA LEU A 61 3.73 6.63 -3.48
C LEU A 61 4.09 5.29 -4.13
N GLY A 62 3.34 4.23 -3.84
CA GLY A 62 3.49 2.93 -4.47
C GLY A 62 3.26 2.99 -5.98
N LEU A 63 2.16 3.60 -6.44
CA LEU A 63 1.88 3.74 -7.87
C LEU A 63 2.97 4.53 -8.60
N MET A 64 3.50 5.58 -7.97
CA MET A 64 4.67 6.30 -8.49
C MET A 64 5.89 5.38 -8.61
N ALA A 65 6.16 4.54 -7.60
CA ALA A 65 7.31 3.64 -7.60
C ALA A 65 7.30 2.62 -8.76
N VAL A 66 6.10 2.25 -9.24
CA VAL A 66 5.94 1.32 -10.38
C VAL A 66 5.64 1.99 -11.71
N GLY A 67 5.60 3.33 -11.76
CA GLY A 67 5.36 4.12 -12.97
C GLY A 67 3.88 4.20 -13.39
N GLU A 68 2.95 3.96 -12.48
CA GLU A 68 1.51 3.81 -12.75
C GLU A 68 0.67 4.89 -12.02
N LEU A 69 1.25 6.06 -11.73
CA LEU A 69 0.60 7.14 -10.98
C LEU A 69 -0.72 7.61 -11.62
N THR A 70 -0.83 7.51 -12.95
CA THR A 70 -2.04 7.87 -13.71
C THR A 70 -3.26 7.01 -13.35
N LEU A 71 -3.06 5.83 -12.76
CA LEU A 71 -4.14 4.93 -12.35
C LEU A 71 -4.81 5.36 -11.04
N ARG A 72 -4.21 6.26 -10.25
CA ARG A 72 -4.66 6.60 -8.88
C ARG A 72 -6.18 6.78 -8.78
N ASP A 73 -6.73 7.66 -9.61
CA ASP A 73 -8.15 8.02 -9.55
C ASP A 73 -9.05 6.96 -10.21
N GLN A 74 -8.51 6.18 -11.16
CA GLN A 74 -9.23 5.08 -11.81
C GLN A 74 -9.43 3.91 -10.84
N LEU A 75 -8.44 3.58 -10.02
CA LEU A 75 -8.49 2.42 -9.13
C LEU A 75 -9.58 2.52 -8.06
N LEU A 76 -9.97 3.74 -7.68
CA LEU A 76 -11.02 4.03 -6.70
C LEU A 76 -12.45 3.89 -7.25
N LYS A 77 -12.63 3.78 -8.57
CA LYS A 77 -13.97 3.76 -9.19
C LYS A 77 -14.64 2.39 -9.07
N GLU A 78 -15.96 2.44 -8.93
CA GLU A 78 -16.85 1.30 -9.05
C GLU A 78 -17.76 1.46 -10.29
N PRO A 79 -18.01 0.39 -11.07
CA PRO A 79 -17.47 -0.96 -10.90
C PRO A 79 -15.95 -1.03 -11.17
N MET A 80 -15.24 -1.85 -10.38
CA MET A 80 -13.79 -2.03 -10.52
C MET A 80 -13.39 -2.47 -11.95
N GLU A 81 -12.62 -1.64 -12.63
CA GLU A 81 -11.98 -2.00 -13.90
C GLU A 81 -10.75 -2.90 -13.67
N GLY A 82 -10.50 -3.78 -14.64
CA GLY A 82 -9.35 -4.68 -14.63
C GLY A 82 -8.07 -3.96 -15.03
N LEU A 83 -6.96 -4.37 -14.43
CA LEU A 83 -5.63 -3.85 -14.79
C LEU A 83 -5.23 -4.26 -16.22
N GLU A 84 -4.39 -3.44 -16.85
CA GLU A 84 -3.70 -3.79 -18.10
C GLU A 84 -2.93 -5.11 -17.94
N SER A 85 -2.83 -5.89 -19.02
CA SER A 85 -2.30 -7.24 -19.01
C SER A 85 -0.88 -7.36 -18.42
N SER A 86 0.04 -6.46 -18.78
CA SER A 86 1.42 -6.51 -18.31
C SER A 86 1.52 -6.14 -16.83
N LEU A 87 0.77 -5.13 -16.38
CA LEU A 87 0.71 -4.75 -14.97
C LEU A 87 0.09 -5.86 -14.12
N ARG A 88 -1.00 -6.48 -14.62
CA ARG A 88 -1.67 -7.61 -13.96
C ARG A 88 -0.72 -8.80 -13.78
N VAL A 89 0.07 -9.15 -14.80
CA VAL A 89 1.06 -10.24 -14.71
C VAL A 89 2.14 -9.93 -13.65
N ARG A 90 2.66 -8.70 -13.63
CA ARG A 90 3.64 -8.26 -12.61
C ARG A 90 3.05 -8.32 -11.21
N ALA A 91 1.81 -7.87 -11.04
CA ALA A 91 1.09 -7.87 -9.78
C ALA A 91 0.92 -9.30 -9.23
N VAL A 92 0.35 -10.21 -10.04
CA VAL A 92 0.15 -11.62 -9.64
C VAL A 92 1.48 -12.27 -9.29
N ARG A 93 2.54 -12.05 -10.09
CA ARG A 93 3.86 -12.61 -9.82
C ARG A 93 4.41 -12.15 -8.47
N ALA A 94 4.29 -10.86 -8.14
CA ALA A 94 4.77 -10.32 -6.86
C ALA A 94 4.01 -10.94 -5.67
N TYR A 95 2.68 -11.01 -5.75
CA TYR A 95 1.84 -11.62 -4.72
C TYR A 95 2.16 -13.11 -4.49
N GLU A 96 2.26 -13.89 -5.57
CA GLU A 96 2.60 -15.32 -5.48
C GLU A 96 4.01 -15.54 -4.93
N GLU A 97 4.97 -14.69 -5.30
CA GLU A 97 6.33 -14.78 -4.79
C GLU A 97 6.40 -14.52 -3.28
N ILE A 98 5.71 -13.49 -2.79
CA ILE A 98 5.57 -13.18 -1.36
C ILE A 98 4.98 -14.39 -0.62
N ARG A 99 3.87 -14.95 -1.12
CA ARG A 99 3.21 -16.11 -0.48
C ARG A 99 4.06 -17.36 -0.47
N ARG A 100 4.75 -17.63 -1.58
CA ARG A 100 5.62 -18.80 -1.72
C ARG A 100 6.81 -18.73 -0.78
N LYS A 101 7.49 -17.58 -0.70
CA LYS A 101 8.63 -17.38 0.22
C LYS A 101 8.15 -17.30 1.67
N GLY A 102 7.04 -16.60 1.92
CA GLY A 102 6.60 -16.24 3.26
C GLY A 102 7.49 -15.16 3.86
N GLU A 103 7.92 -14.23 3.04
CA GLU A 103 8.79 -13.10 3.40
C GLU A 103 8.10 -11.80 3.04
N ALA A 104 8.33 -10.74 3.81
CA ALA A 104 7.82 -9.41 3.51
C ALA A 104 8.38 -8.91 2.16
N PRO A 105 7.67 -7.99 1.46
CA PRO A 105 8.20 -7.34 0.27
C PRO A 105 9.59 -6.74 0.53
N SER A 106 10.49 -6.89 -0.43
CA SER A 106 11.86 -6.35 -0.33
C SER A 106 11.93 -4.83 -0.53
N ASP A 107 10.93 -4.26 -1.20
CA ASP A 107 10.83 -2.84 -1.52
C ASP A 107 9.36 -2.44 -1.75
N LEU A 108 9.11 -1.13 -1.87
CA LEU A 108 7.77 -0.59 -2.10
C LEU A 108 7.17 -1.04 -3.45
N LYS A 109 8.00 -1.31 -4.48
CA LYS A 109 7.52 -1.75 -5.80
C LYS A 109 6.89 -3.14 -5.71
N VAL A 110 7.52 -4.06 -4.97
CA VAL A 110 6.98 -5.39 -4.71
C VAL A 110 5.71 -5.28 -3.86
N ALA A 111 5.71 -4.43 -2.83
CA ALA A 111 4.55 -4.24 -1.95
C ALA A 111 3.31 -3.72 -2.71
N VAL A 112 3.47 -2.70 -3.56
CA VAL A 112 2.36 -2.13 -4.34
C VAL A 112 1.87 -3.08 -5.43
N LEU A 113 2.76 -3.85 -6.07
CA LEU A 113 2.35 -4.87 -7.03
C LEU A 113 1.50 -5.96 -6.35
N ALA A 114 1.86 -6.35 -5.13
CA ALA A 114 1.05 -7.28 -4.34
C ALA A 114 -0.31 -6.67 -3.95
N ALA A 115 -0.35 -5.39 -3.59
CA ALA A 115 -1.60 -4.66 -3.35
C ALA A 115 -2.50 -4.66 -4.59
N LEU A 116 -1.94 -4.39 -5.77
CA LEU A 116 -2.68 -4.44 -7.05
C LEU A 116 -3.24 -5.84 -7.35
N ALA A 117 -2.52 -6.91 -6.98
CA ALA A 117 -3.01 -8.28 -7.11
C ALA A 117 -4.20 -8.55 -6.16
N LEU A 118 -4.13 -8.06 -4.91
CA LEU A 118 -5.23 -8.15 -3.96
C LEU A 118 -6.47 -7.36 -4.41
N ARG A 119 -6.27 -6.22 -5.06
CA ARG A 119 -7.34 -5.46 -5.71
C ARG A 119 -8.00 -6.28 -6.83
N GLU A 120 -7.20 -6.92 -7.70
CA GLU A 120 -7.73 -7.80 -8.74
C GLU A 120 -8.46 -9.01 -8.15
N ARG A 121 -7.97 -9.58 -7.05
CA ARG A 121 -8.68 -10.63 -6.30
C ARG A 121 -10.08 -10.14 -5.92
N ARG A 122 -10.20 -8.97 -5.29
CA ARG A 122 -11.52 -8.37 -4.93
C ARG A 122 -12.42 -8.15 -6.13
N ARG A 123 -11.87 -7.69 -7.26
CA ARG A 123 -12.63 -7.50 -8.51
C ARG A 123 -13.20 -8.84 -9.01
N LEU A 124 -12.43 -9.92 -8.91
CA LEU A 124 -12.81 -11.25 -9.40
C LEU A 124 -13.74 -12.01 -8.45
N THR A 125 -13.54 -11.89 -7.14
CA THR A 125 -14.35 -12.57 -6.11
C THR A 125 -15.61 -11.79 -5.73
N GLY A 126 -15.63 -10.48 -6.00
CA GLY A 126 -16.74 -9.59 -5.66
C GLY A 126 -16.85 -9.23 -4.17
N ASN A 127 -15.93 -9.71 -3.32
CA ASN A 127 -15.92 -9.42 -1.88
C ASN A 127 -14.54 -9.71 -1.25
N TRP A 128 -14.36 -9.26 0.00
CA TRP A 128 -13.14 -9.46 0.79
C TRP A 128 -13.17 -10.70 1.68
N ASN A 129 -14.21 -11.54 1.60
CA ASN A 129 -14.33 -12.71 2.47
C ASN A 129 -13.16 -13.67 2.28
N GLY A 130 -12.69 -14.24 3.40
CA GLY A 130 -11.56 -15.15 3.43
C GLY A 130 -10.19 -14.52 3.17
N LEU A 131 -10.10 -13.19 2.97
CA LEU A 131 -8.82 -12.52 2.74
C LEU A 131 -7.88 -12.73 3.93
N ALA A 132 -8.32 -12.46 5.16
CA ALA A 132 -7.47 -12.60 6.34
C ALA A 132 -6.84 -14.00 6.48
N ASP A 133 -7.66 -15.04 6.28
CA ASP A 133 -7.21 -16.44 6.33
C ASP A 133 -6.23 -16.76 5.19
N GLU A 134 -6.48 -16.23 3.98
CA GLU A 134 -5.61 -16.39 2.82
C GLU A 134 -4.22 -15.76 3.03
N LEU A 135 -4.17 -14.57 3.63
CA LEU A 135 -2.93 -13.82 3.89
C LEU A 135 -2.05 -14.51 4.92
N ILE A 136 -2.63 -15.12 5.96
CA ILE A 136 -1.84 -15.84 6.97
C ILE A 136 -1.60 -17.32 6.63
N THR A 137 -2.10 -17.82 5.50
CA THR A 137 -1.97 -19.24 5.14
C THR A 137 -1.14 -19.38 3.86
N ALA A 138 -0.05 -20.15 3.97
CA ALA A 138 0.78 -20.48 2.82
C ALA A 138 -0.06 -21.19 1.73
N PRO A 139 0.33 -21.12 0.45
CA PRO A 139 -0.46 -21.72 -0.64
C PRO A 139 -0.79 -23.22 -0.46
N THR A 140 0.06 -23.96 0.26
CA THR A 140 -0.17 -25.39 0.56
C THR A 140 -1.23 -25.64 1.64
N GLY A 141 -1.67 -24.62 2.37
CA GLY A 141 -2.60 -24.74 3.49
C GLY A 141 -1.98 -25.21 4.80
N VAL A 142 -0.71 -25.63 4.80
CA VAL A 142 -0.09 -26.33 5.94
C VAL A 142 0.64 -25.37 6.90
N ARG A 143 1.20 -24.28 6.37
CA ARG A 143 2.07 -23.36 7.11
C ARG A 143 1.37 -22.01 7.33
N SER A 144 1.38 -21.54 8.58
CA SER A 144 1.02 -20.15 8.90
C SER A 144 2.13 -19.18 8.49
N LEU A 145 1.75 -18.07 7.87
CA LEU A 145 2.63 -16.98 7.45
C LEU A 145 2.62 -15.88 8.51
N ASN A 146 3.76 -15.19 8.65
CA ASN A 146 3.86 -14.05 9.55
C ASN A 146 2.95 -12.90 9.05
N PRO A 147 2.01 -12.39 9.86
CA PRO A 147 1.15 -11.27 9.48
C PRO A 147 1.91 -10.01 9.02
N GLU A 148 3.13 -9.78 9.53
CA GLU A 148 3.95 -8.61 9.16
C GLU A 148 4.24 -8.50 7.67
N ILE A 149 4.20 -9.63 6.96
CA ILE A 149 4.41 -9.70 5.50
C ILE A 149 3.47 -8.75 4.75
N TRP A 150 2.26 -8.55 5.28
CA TRP A 150 1.18 -7.85 4.59
C TRP A 150 0.98 -6.41 5.02
N MET A 151 1.82 -5.89 5.93
CA MET A 151 1.68 -4.53 6.45
C MET A 151 1.70 -3.49 5.33
N THR A 152 2.80 -3.36 4.58
CA THR A 152 2.90 -2.39 3.47
C THR A 152 1.95 -2.69 2.29
N PRO A 153 1.76 -3.96 1.84
CA PRO A 153 0.77 -4.23 0.80
C PRO A 153 -0.65 -3.77 1.18
N LEU A 154 -1.08 -3.97 2.42
CA LEU A 154 -2.42 -3.58 2.86
C LEU A 154 -2.58 -2.06 3.02
N THR A 155 -1.54 -1.35 3.47
CA THR A 155 -1.55 0.12 3.54
C THR A 155 -1.60 0.76 2.15
N CYS A 156 -0.98 0.12 1.16
CA CYS A 156 -1.13 0.52 -0.25
C CYS A 156 -2.53 0.20 -0.76
N LEU A 157 -3.06 -0.99 -0.47
CA LEU A 157 -4.35 -1.46 -0.99
C LEU A 157 -5.52 -0.57 -0.59
N VAL A 158 -5.56 -0.08 0.66
CA VAL A 158 -6.68 0.72 1.17
C VAL A 158 -6.89 2.03 0.39
N GLY A 159 -5.83 2.56 -0.22
CA GLY A 159 -5.88 3.76 -1.05
C GLY A 159 -6.18 3.49 -2.53
N MET A 160 -6.42 2.22 -2.91
CA MET A 160 -6.65 1.78 -4.30
C MET A 160 -8.02 1.14 -4.51
N VAL A 161 -8.90 1.15 -3.49
CA VAL A 161 -10.21 0.50 -3.53
C VAL A 161 -11.30 1.52 -3.22
N GLY A 162 -12.45 1.39 -3.88
CA GLY A 162 -13.62 2.24 -3.65
C GLY A 162 -14.38 1.90 -2.37
N ASP A 163 -14.11 0.73 -1.77
CA ASP A 163 -14.79 0.16 -0.60
C ASP A 163 -13.83 -0.11 0.60
N PRO A 164 -13.05 0.90 1.07
CA PRO A 164 -12.00 0.69 2.07
C PRO A 164 -12.54 0.19 3.43
N PHE A 165 -13.80 0.50 3.75
CA PHE A 165 -14.46 -0.02 4.95
C PHE A 165 -14.70 -1.54 4.84
N ASP A 166 -15.19 -2.01 3.70
CA ASP A 166 -15.42 -3.44 3.47
C ASP A 166 -14.10 -4.21 3.43
N LEU A 167 -13.02 -3.60 2.91
CA LEU A 167 -11.67 -4.16 3.00
C LEU A 167 -11.26 -4.35 4.46
N VAL A 168 -11.35 -3.30 5.27
CA VAL A 168 -10.97 -3.32 6.69
C VAL A 168 -11.78 -4.37 7.46
N LEU A 169 -13.08 -4.50 7.18
CA LEU A 169 -13.92 -5.56 7.74
C LEU A 169 -13.47 -6.96 7.29
N GLY A 170 -13.09 -7.12 6.02
CA GLY A 170 -12.59 -8.39 5.48
C GLY A 170 -11.22 -8.83 6.03
N LEU A 171 -10.49 -7.91 6.68
CA LEU A 171 -9.24 -8.23 7.39
C LEU A 171 -9.49 -8.80 8.80
N TRP A 172 -10.70 -8.69 9.32
CA TRP A 172 -11.06 -9.29 10.60
C TRP A 172 -11.56 -10.72 10.41
N ALA A 173 -11.02 -11.65 11.20
CA ALA A 173 -11.52 -13.02 11.32
C ALA A 173 -11.32 -13.52 12.75
N PRO A 174 -12.30 -14.20 13.37
CA PRO A 174 -12.19 -14.68 14.75
C PRO A 174 -10.95 -15.55 15.01
N LYS A 175 -10.53 -16.34 14.01
CA LYS A 175 -9.37 -17.22 14.11
C LYS A 175 -8.03 -16.45 14.14
N ASN A 176 -8.02 -15.21 13.66
CA ASN A 176 -6.82 -14.41 13.38
C ASN A 176 -6.98 -12.96 13.88
N GLU A 177 -7.75 -12.76 14.95
CA GLU A 177 -8.11 -11.45 15.47
C GLU A 177 -6.90 -10.54 15.70
N THR A 178 -5.83 -11.06 16.29
CA THR A 178 -4.59 -10.32 16.53
C THR A 178 -3.93 -9.83 15.24
N ALA A 179 -3.92 -10.65 14.19
CA ALA A 179 -3.36 -10.26 12.90
C ALA A 179 -4.22 -9.17 12.24
N GLY A 180 -5.53 -9.37 12.22
CA GLY A 180 -6.50 -8.40 11.70
C GLY A 180 -6.37 -7.03 12.38
N LEU A 181 -6.42 -6.99 13.72
CA LEU A 181 -6.27 -5.75 14.49
C LEU A 181 -4.95 -5.03 14.19
N ARG A 182 -3.86 -5.79 14.08
CA ARG A 182 -2.55 -5.20 13.77
C ARG A 182 -2.52 -4.55 12.39
N TRP A 183 -3.06 -5.22 11.36
CA TRP A 183 -3.18 -4.64 10.03
C TRP A 183 -4.06 -3.39 10.03
N MET A 184 -5.21 -3.44 10.70
CA MET A 184 -6.14 -2.31 10.79
C MET A 184 -5.50 -1.08 11.45
N LEU A 185 -4.76 -1.28 12.55
CA LEU A 185 -4.04 -0.20 13.23
C LEU A 185 -2.93 0.38 12.35
N HIS A 186 -2.15 -0.48 11.69
CA HIS A 186 -1.08 -0.02 10.79
C HIS A 186 -1.63 0.77 9.60
N ILE A 187 -2.74 0.31 9.02
CA ILE A 187 -3.47 1.06 7.99
C ILE A 187 -3.84 2.45 8.53
N TYR A 188 -4.48 2.52 9.69
CA TYR A 188 -4.90 3.79 10.27
C TYR A 188 -3.72 4.75 10.52
N GLU A 189 -2.60 4.25 11.06
CA GLU A 189 -1.43 5.05 11.40
C GLU A 189 -0.60 5.53 10.19
N THR A 190 -0.78 4.91 9.02
CA THR A 190 -0.01 5.19 7.80
C THR A 190 -0.77 5.98 6.74
N GLN A 191 -2.05 6.28 6.95
CA GLN A 191 -2.79 7.16 6.05
C GLN A 191 -2.65 8.62 6.46
N PRO A 192 -2.35 9.55 5.53
CA PRO A 192 -2.54 10.97 5.73
C PRO A 192 -4.04 11.25 5.85
N THR A 193 -4.56 11.20 7.08
CA THR A 193 -5.98 11.39 7.36
C THR A 193 -6.33 12.88 7.37
N ASP A 194 -7.21 13.26 6.45
CA ASP A 194 -8.45 14.03 6.68
C ASP A 194 -9.42 13.56 5.57
N ARG A 195 -10.24 12.52 5.83
CA ARG A 195 -11.36 12.16 4.95
C ARG A 195 -12.66 12.65 5.58
#